data_AF-A0A7L2U137-F1
#
_entry.id   AF-A0A7L2U137-F1
#
_cell.length_a   1.000
_cell.length_b   1.000
_cell.length_c   1.000
_cell.angle_alpha   90.00
_cell.angle_beta   90.00
_cell.angle_gamma   90.00
#
_symmetry.space_group_name_H-M   'P 1'
#
loop_
_entity.id
_entity.type
_entity.pdbx_description
1 polymer ?
#
loop_
_entity_poly.entity_id
_entity_poly.type
_entity_poly.pdbx_seq_one_letter_code
_entity_poly.pdbx_strand_id
1 'polypeptide(L)'
;MVQATPFLLVLSLVLVAPGLSARKSPLLQCVLTGRWINNLGSNMTIAAMNRKGDFTRSYHMAVTASTNEIQVSLLQGSQHCTNQKSQPTFVFTINWSFSDSVTIFTGQCFVDEEGKEVLKTM
;
A
#
# COMPACT_ATOMS: atom_id res chain seq x y z
N MET A 1 59.16 -44.77 -30.96
CA MET A 1 57.71 -44.70 -30.69
C MET A 1 57.53 -43.96 -29.38
N VAL A 2 57.12 -42.69 -29.41
CA VAL A 2 56.77 -41.91 -28.22
C VAL A 2 55.34 -41.44 -28.43
N GLN A 3 54.46 -41.93 -27.56
CA GLN A 3 53.02 -41.75 -27.63
C GLN A 3 52.66 -40.37 -27.07
N ALA A 4 52.09 -39.50 -27.91
CA ALA A 4 51.60 -38.19 -27.49
C ALA A 4 50.12 -38.29 -27.12
N THR A 5 49.81 -38.10 -25.85
CA THR A 5 48.42 -38.02 -25.33
C THR A 5 47.91 -36.59 -25.50
N PRO A 6 46.72 -36.34 -26.07
CA PRO A 6 46.19 -35.00 -26.15
C PRO A 6 45.50 -34.66 -24.83
N PHE A 7 45.97 -33.61 -24.14
CA PHE A 7 45.25 -33.00 -23.03
C PHE A 7 44.07 -32.18 -23.59
N LEU A 8 42.85 -32.63 -23.32
CA LEU A 8 41.62 -31.89 -23.60
C LEU A 8 41.50 -30.73 -22.59
N LEU A 9 41.76 -29.50 -23.05
CA LEU A 9 41.46 -28.28 -22.30
C LEU A 9 39.96 -27.98 -22.43
N VAL A 10 39.20 -28.26 -21.37
CA VAL A 10 37.79 -27.88 -21.29
C VAL A 10 37.71 -26.44 -20.81
N LEU A 11 37.41 -25.51 -21.72
CA LEU A 11 37.19 -24.10 -21.39
C LEU A 11 35.74 -23.91 -20.91
N SER A 12 35.52 -23.91 -19.60
CA SER A 12 34.21 -23.61 -19.01
C SER A 12 33.94 -22.10 -18.99
N LEU A 13 33.09 -21.61 -19.90
CA LEU A 13 32.53 -20.26 -19.83
C LEU A 13 31.48 -20.19 -18.70
N VAL A 14 31.82 -19.55 -17.59
CA VAL A 14 30.85 -19.16 -16.57
C VAL A 14 30.23 -17.83 -16.99
N LEU A 15 29.01 -17.86 -17.52
CA LEU A 15 28.22 -16.66 -17.78
C LEU A 15 27.62 -16.17 -16.46
N VAL A 16 28.31 -15.23 -15.79
CA VAL A 16 27.68 -14.49 -14.69
C VAL A 16 26.77 -13.44 -15.32
N ALA A 17 25.49 -13.78 -15.46
CA ALA A 17 24.48 -12.78 -15.77
C ALA A 17 24.38 -11.82 -14.57
N PRO A 18 24.57 -10.51 -14.76
CA PRO A 18 24.17 -9.54 -13.74
C PRO A 18 22.68 -9.76 -13.52
N GLY A 19 22.30 -10.16 -12.31
CA GLY A 19 20.90 -10.24 -11.93
C GLY A 19 20.29 -8.87 -12.20
N LEU A 20 19.51 -8.77 -13.27
CA LEU A 20 18.59 -7.67 -13.48
C LEU A 20 17.64 -7.75 -12.30
N SER A 21 17.94 -6.98 -11.24
CA SER A 21 16.97 -6.65 -10.22
C SER A 21 15.78 -6.11 -11.00
N ALA A 22 14.73 -6.93 -11.09
CA ALA A 22 13.53 -6.59 -11.82
C ALA A 22 13.09 -5.26 -11.24
N ARG A 23 13.31 -4.19 -12.00
CA ARG A 23 12.82 -2.86 -11.68
C ARG A 23 11.32 -3.04 -11.73
N LYS A 24 10.71 -3.32 -10.58
CA LYS A 24 9.25 -3.37 -10.44
C LYS A 24 8.78 -2.09 -11.11
N SER A 25 8.00 -2.21 -12.19
CA SER A 25 7.33 -1.04 -12.77
C SER A 25 6.79 -0.21 -11.62
N PRO A 26 6.93 1.13 -11.64
CA PRO A 26 6.39 1.93 -10.57
C PRO A 26 4.89 1.69 -10.58
N LEU A 27 4.43 0.82 -9.68
CA LEU A 27 3.02 0.68 -9.36
C LEU A 27 2.54 2.10 -9.07
N LEU A 28 1.32 2.42 -9.50
CA LEU A 28 0.74 3.72 -9.18
C LEU A 28 0.70 3.81 -7.65
N GLN A 29 1.65 4.55 -7.08
CA GLN A 29 1.81 4.66 -5.64
C GLN A 29 0.80 5.66 -5.10
N CYS A 30 0.43 5.48 -3.83
CA CYS A 30 -0.56 6.28 -3.14
C CYS A 30 -1.95 6.28 -3.82
N VAL A 31 -2.37 5.08 -4.24
CA VAL A 31 -3.78 4.79 -4.56
C VAL A 31 -4.39 4.18 -3.31
N LEU A 32 -5.29 4.92 -2.63
CA LEU A 32 -5.83 4.48 -1.34
C LEU A 32 -6.64 3.18 -1.38
N THR A 33 -7.07 2.72 -2.55
CA THR A 33 -7.76 1.43 -2.72
C THR A 33 -6.92 0.28 -2.17
N GLY A 34 -7.44 -0.42 -1.17
CA GLY A 34 -6.69 -1.49 -0.53
C GLY A 34 -7.10 -1.74 0.91
N ARG A 35 -6.17 -2.33 1.67
CA ARG A 35 -6.28 -2.59 3.10
C ARG A 35 -5.19 -1.82 3.82
N TRP A 36 -5.55 -1.18 4.92
CA TRP A 36 -4.68 -0.34 5.74
C TRP A 36 -4.83 -0.74 7.20
N ILE A 37 -3.73 -0.63 7.96
CA ILE A 37 -3.72 -0.82 9.40
C ILE A 37 -3.03 0.38 10.03
N ASN A 38 -3.59 0.89 11.13
CA ASN A 38 -2.94 1.96 11.89
C ASN A 38 -2.08 1.39 13.04
N ASN A 39 -1.37 2.27 13.76
CA ASN A 39 -0.53 1.91 14.89
C ASN A 39 -1.29 1.37 16.12
N LEU A 40 -2.61 1.54 16.17
CA LEU A 40 -3.48 0.98 17.22
C LEU A 40 -4.02 -0.41 16.85
N GLY A 41 -3.77 -0.88 15.63
CA GLY A 41 -4.32 -2.15 15.11
C GLY A 41 -5.69 -2.03 14.45
N SER A 42 -6.26 -0.83 14.33
CA SER A 42 -7.51 -0.62 13.59
C SER A 42 -7.28 -0.87 12.10
N ASN A 43 -8.23 -1.57 11.48
CA ASN A 43 -8.16 -1.94 10.07
C ASN A 43 -9.14 -1.12 9.25
N MET A 44 -8.62 -0.57 8.15
CA MET A 44 -9.40 0.15 7.16
C MET A 44 -9.28 -0.56 5.83
N THR A 45 -10.32 -0.45 5.03
CA THR A 45 -10.51 -1.26 3.85
C THR A 45 -11.26 -0.34 2.90
N ILE A 46 -10.61 0.09 1.80
CA ILE A 46 -11.09 1.10 0.83
C ILE A 46 -11.40 0.43 -0.50
N ALA A 47 -12.54 0.75 -1.10
CA ALA A 47 -12.95 0.20 -2.41
C ALA A 47 -12.22 0.88 -3.58
N ALA A 48 -12.50 0.43 -4.80
CA ALA A 48 -12.04 1.14 -6.00
C ALA A 48 -12.61 2.57 -6.00
N MET A 49 -11.74 3.55 -6.24
CA MET A 49 -12.14 4.96 -6.35
C MET A 49 -12.86 5.24 -7.67
N ASN A 50 -13.78 6.20 -7.65
CA ASN A 50 -14.38 6.72 -8.88
C ASN A 50 -13.43 7.73 -9.58
N ARG A 51 -13.83 8.25 -10.75
CA ARG A 51 -13.01 9.22 -11.52
C ARG A 51 -12.78 10.56 -10.81
N LYS A 52 -13.56 10.87 -9.78
CA LYS A 52 -13.42 12.09 -8.97
C LYS A 52 -12.52 11.87 -7.74
N GLY A 53 -12.09 10.63 -7.49
CA GLY A 53 -11.32 10.24 -6.31
C GLY A 53 -12.18 9.84 -5.12
N ASP A 54 -13.50 9.76 -5.26
CA ASP A 54 -14.37 9.37 -4.16
C ASP A 54 -14.28 7.87 -3.93
N PHE A 55 -14.29 7.49 -2.65
CA PHE A 55 -14.32 6.11 -2.20
C PHE A 55 -15.27 5.90 -1.03
N THR A 56 -15.69 4.66 -0.87
CA THR A 56 -16.36 4.14 0.32
C THR A 56 -15.66 2.89 0.79
N ARG A 57 -16.08 2.36 1.95
CA ARG A 57 -16.10 0.93 2.33
C ARG A 57 -16.18 0.81 3.85
N SER A 58 -15.16 0.33 4.55
CA SER A 58 -15.32 -0.05 5.95
C SER A 58 -14.11 0.25 6.82
N TYR A 59 -14.40 0.56 8.08
CA TYR A 59 -13.44 0.76 9.16
C TYR A 59 -13.78 -0.15 10.34
N HIS A 60 -12.78 -0.79 10.91
CA HIS A 60 -12.91 -1.61 12.11
C HIS A 60 -11.88 -1.14 13.14
N MET A 61 -12.37 -0.60 14.26
CA MET A 61 -11.50 -0.13 15.33
C MET A 61 -10.90 -1.29 16.11
N ALA A 62 -9.66 -1.13 16.58
CA ALA A 62 -9.10 -2.00 17.60
C ALA A 62 -9.42 -1.54 19.03
N VAL A 63 -9.74 -0.26 19.23
CA VAL A 63 -10.00 0.36 20.52
C VAL A 63 -11.17 1.33 20.44
N THR A 64 -11.96 1.46 21.51
CA THR A 64 -13.08 2.41 21.63
C THR A 64 -13.11 3.02 23.02
N ALA A 65 -13.57 4.26 23.15
CA ALA A 65 -13.83 4.91 24.44
C ALA A 65 -15.24 4.60 24.99
N SER A 66 -16.11 4.02 24.16
CA SER A 66 -17.47 3.62 24.54
C SER A 66 -17.48 2.24 25.21
N THR A 67 -18.52 1.96 26.00
CA THR A 67 -18.81 0.61 26.51
C THR A 67 -19.54 -0.27 25.49
N ASN A 68 -19.94 0.28 24.35
CA ASN A 68 -20.63 -0.46 23.29
C ASN A 68 -19.69 -1.44 22.60
N GLU A 69 -20.22 -2.57 22.15
CA GLU A 69 -19.48 -3.53 21.35
C GLU A 69 -19.02 -2.90 20.03
N ILE A 70 -17.73 -3.06 19.70
CA ILE A 70 -17.17 -2.53 18.46
C ILE A 70 -17.80 -3.27 17.27
N GLN A 71 -18.34 -2.50 16.33
CA GLN A 71 -18.89 -3.01 15.08
C GLN A 71 -18.17 -2.37 13.90
N VAL A 72 -18.13 -3.08 12.77
CA VAL A 72 -17.63 -2.51 11.52
C VAL A 72 -18.50 -1.30 11.13
N SER A 73 -17.85 -0.19 10.79
CA SER A 73 -18.51 1.07 10.43
C SER A 73 -18.21 1.46 8.99
N LEU A 74 -19.16 2.11 8.33
CA LEU A 74 -19.00 2.59 6.96
C LEU A 74 -18.11 3.84 6.96
N LEU A 75 -17.20 3.92 6.00
CA LEU A 75 -16.45 5.14 5.72
C LEU A 75 -16.75 5.64 4.30
N GLN A 76 -16.70 6.95 4.13
CA GLN A 76 -16.78 7.62 2.83
C GLN A 76 -15.77 8.77 2.78
N GLY A 77 -15.09 8.92 1.66
CA GLY A 77 -14.06 9.94 1.52
C GLY A 77 -13.72 10.27 0.07
N SER A 78 -12.72 11.12 -0.10
CA SER A 78 -12.19 11.48 -1.39
C SER A 78 -10.68 11.69 -1.30
N GLN A 79 -9.97 11.28 -2.34
CA GLN A 79 -8.55 11.50 -2.54
C GLN A 79 -8.36 12.50 -3.67
N HIS A 80 -7.40 13.41 -3.55
CA HIS A 80 -7.01 14.27 -4.66
C HIS A 80 -6.42 13.43 -5.80
N CYS A 81 -7.15 13.30 -6.91
CA CYS A 81 -6.69 12.60 -8.11
C CYS A 81 -5.79 13.52 -8.94
N THR A 82 -4.50 13.21 -9.02
CA THR A 82 -3.58 13.86 -9.98
C THR A 82 -3.00 12.85 -10.95
N ASN A 83 -2.74 13.28 -12.18
CA ASN A 83 -2.11 12.45 -13.22
C ASN A 83 -0.57 12.40 -13.10
N GLN A 84 -0.01 12.93 -12.02
CA GLN A 84 1.44 12.96 -11.77
C GLN A 84 1.78 12.01 -10.62
N LYS A 85 3.07 11.61 -10.52
CA LYS A 85 3.59 10.92 -9.33
C LYS A 85 3.32 11.80 -8.13
N SER A 86 2.26 11.51 -7.39
CA SER A 86 1.74 12.39 -6.35
C SER A 86 1.65 11.65 -5.04
N GLN A 87 1.86 12.42 -3.98
CA GLN A 87 1.59 12.08 -2.60
C GLN A 87 0.31 12.85 -2.24
N PRO A 88 -0.87 12.32 -2.59
CA PRO A 88 -2.12 13.05 -2.60
C PRO A 88 -2.64 13.27 -1.19
N THR A 89 -3.30 14.40 -1.00
CA THR A 89 -4.13 14.64 0.17
C THR A 89 -5.46 13.90 0.04
N PHE A 90 -6.05 13.56 1.17
CA PHE A 90 -7.34 12.88 1.24
C PHE A 90 -8.10 13.28 2.50
N VAL A 91 -9.39 13.00 2.47
CA VAL A 91 -10.28 13.11 3.62
C VAL A 91 -11.25 11.93 3.62
N PHE A 92 -11.60 11.41 4.79
CA PHE A 92 -12.73 10.50 4.93
C PHE A 92 -13.45 10.68 6.26
N THR A 93 -14.73 10.40 6.23
CA THR A 93 -15.64 10.44 7.37
C THR A 93 -16.06 9.02 7.71
N ILE A 94 -16.16 8.74 9.01
CA ILE A 94 -16.71 7.50 9.55
C ILE A 94 -17.92 7.86 10.39
N ASN A 95 -19.08 7.32 10.02
CA ASN A 95 -20.26 7.31 10.88
C ASN A 95 -20.29 5.99 11.65
N TRP A 96 -20.10 6.05 12.97
CA TRP A 96 -19.92 4.84 13.78
C TRP A 96 -21.24 4.10 13.95
N SER A 97 -21.30 2.83 13.51
CA SER A 97 -22.53 2.02 13.56
C SER A 97 -22.95 1.63 14.99
N PHE A 98 -22.07 1.82 15.96
CA PHE A 98 -22.23 1.42 17.36
C PHE A 98 -22.22 2.60 18.34
N SER A 99 -22.28 3.85 17.86
CA SER A 99 -22.36 5.05 18.72
C SER A 99 -22.93 6.25 17.96
N ASP A 100 -23.42 7.26 18.68
CA ASP A 100 -23.92 8.51 18.07
C ASP A 100 -22.80 9.50 17.69
N SER A 101 -21.61 8.98 17.36
CA SER A 101 -20.43 9.80 17.08
C SER A 101 -19.98 9.69 15.62
N VAL A 102 -19.26 10.71 15.16
CA VAL A 102 -18.67 10.79 13.83
C VAL A 102 -17.21 11.17 13.99
N THR A 103 -16.34 10.55 13.20
CA THR A 103 -14.92 10.92 13.13
C THR A 103 -14.54 11.23 11.70
N ILE A 104 -13.77 12.29 11.52
CA ILE A 104 -13.23 12.70 10.23
C ILE A 104 -11.71 12.60 10.32
N PHE A 105 -11.10 11.99 9.32
CA PHE A 105 -9.66 12.01 9.14
C PHE A 105 -9.31 12.83 7.92
N THR A 106 -8.33 13.71 8.07
CA THR A 106 -7.69 14.39 6.95
C THR A 106 -6.23 13.99 6.92
N GLY A 107 -5.65 13.85 5.73
CA GLY A 107 -4.29 13.37 5.65
C GLY A 107 -3.66 13.44 4.27
N GLN A 108 -2.47 12.88 4.19
CA GLN A 108 -1.69 12.75 2.97
C GLN A 108 -1.01 11.38 2.93
N CYS A 109 -0.99 10.77 1.74
CA CYS A 109 -0.24 9.54 1.51
C CYS A 109 1.19 9.87 1.10
N PHE A 110 2.16 9.25 1.76
CA PHE A 110 3.58 9.35 1.47
C PHE A 110 4.12 8.01 1.00
N VAL A 111 5.19 8.05 0.21
CA VAL A 111 5.99 6.87 -0.16
C VAL A 111 7.40 7.11 0.36
N ASP A 112 7.95 6.15 1.11
CA ASP A 112 9.34 6.22 1.56
C ASP A 112 10.35 5.75 0.50
N GLU A 113 11.64 5.83 0.83
CA GLU A 113 12.75 5.45 -0.06
C GLU A 113 12.72 3.95 -0.43
N GLU A 114 12.12 3.12 0.44
CA GLU A 114 11.89 1.69 0.22
C GLU A 114 10.65 1.40 -0.63
N GLY A 115 9.87 2.43 -0.98
CA GLY A 115 8.65 2.32 -1.78
C GLY A 115 7.41 1.91 -0.98
N LYS A 116 7.46 1.95 0.36
CA LYS A 116 6.33 1.65 1.23
C LYS A 116 5.46 2.89 1.41
N GLU A 117 4.15 2.66 1.34
CA GLU A 117 3.15 3.72 1.48
C GLU A 117 2.74 3.92 2.94
N VAL A 118 2.61 5.19 3.35
CA VAL A 118 2.21 5.58 4.70
C VAL A 118 1.17 6.68 4.64
N LEU A 119 0.05 6.47 5.32
CA LEU A 119 -0.96 7.50 5.50
C LEU A 119 -0.63 8.31 6.76
N LYS A 120 -0.42 9.61 6.60
CA LYS A 120 -0.30 10.55 7.73
C LYS A 120 -1.62 11.26 7.88
N THR A 121 -2.29 11.04 9.00
CA THR A 121 -3.63 11.58 9.27
C THR A 121 -3.65 12.38 10.57
N MET A 122 -4.58 13.32 10.66
CA MET A 122 -5.09 13.90 11.89
C MET A 122 -6.54 13.53 12.09
#